data_AF-A0AAW4L062-F1
#
_entry.id   AF-A0AAW4L062-F1
#
_cell.length_a   1.000
_cell.length_b   1.000
_cell.length_c   1.000
_cell.angle_alpha   90.00
_cell.angle_beta   90.00
_cell.angle_gamma   90.00
#
_symmetry.space_group_name_H-M   'P 1'
#
loop_
_entity.id
_entity.type
_entity.pdbx_description
1 polymer ?
#
loop_
_entity_poly.entity_id
_entity_poly.type
_entity_poly.pdbx_seq_one_letter_code
_entity_poly.pdbx_strand_id
1 'polypeptide(L)'
;TGVQAGVEDSSLLLWVVVRDEQVIASVQLALCQKANGLNRAEVQKLLVHSSARRHGLGQQLMNALELAARQHKRGLLYLDTEAGSGAEA
;
A
#
# COMPACT_ATOMS: atom_id res chain seq x y z
N THR A 1 15.78 -0.25 -4.92
CA THR A 1 14.94 0.35 -5.98
C THR A 1 14.13 1.45 -5.34
N GLY A 2 14.17 2.66 -5.87
CA GLY A 2 13.39 3.79 -5.33
C GLY A 2 11.91 3.69 -5.75
N VAL A 3 11.04 4.46 -5.08
CA VAL A 3 9.60 4.50 -5.38
C VAL A 3 9.34 4.82 -6.85
N GLN A 4 10.03 5.82 -7.41
CA GLN A 4 9.90 6.22 -8.81
C GLN A 4 10.22 5.05 -9.77
N ALA A 5 11.38 4.43 -9.61
CA ALA A 5 11.78 3.30 -10.46
C ALA A 5 10.78 2.14 -10.39
N GLY A 6 10.26 1.84 -9.19
CA GLY A 6 9.26 0.77 -9.01
C GLY A 6 7.92 1.08 -9.68
N VAL A 7 7.53 2.35 -9.73
CA VAL A 7 6.32 2.77 -10.45
C VAL A 7 6.56 2.71 -11.96
N GLU A 8 7.71 3.18 -12.44
CA GLU A 8 8.10 3.15 -13.85
C GLU A 8 8.16 1.72 -14.42
N ASP A 9 8.72 0.77 -13.66
CA ASP A 9 8.81 -0.64 -14.07
C ASP A 9 7.58 -1.48 -13.66
N SER A 10 6.55 -0.86 -13.09
CA SER A 10 5.33 -1.49 -12.60
C SER A 10 5.54 -2.59 -11.53
N SER A 11 6.70 -2.64 -10.86
CA SER A 11 6.94 -3.51 -9.71
C SER A 11 6.34 -2.96 -8.41
N LEU A 12 5.94 -1.69 -8.39
CA LEU A 12 5.32 -1.00 -7.26
C LEU A 12 4.06 -0.25 -7.72
N LEU A 13 2.95 -0.48 -7.03
CA LEU A 13 1.75 0.34 -7.17
C LEU A 13 1.66 1.31 -6.00
N LEU A 14 1.18 2.53 -6.26
CA LEU A 14 1.06 3.61 -5.27
C LEU A 14 -0.33 4.23 -5.37
N TRP A 15 -0.99 4.38 -4.22
CA TRP A 15 -2.20 5.17 -4.08
C TRP A 15 -1.99 6.30 -3.09
N VAL A 16 -2.68 7.40 -3.36
CA VAL A 16 -2.72 8.58 -2.50
C VAL A 16 -4.15 9.07 -2.34
N VAL A 17 -4.44 9.64 -1.17
CA VAL A 17 -5.62 10.48 -0.96
C VAL A 17 -5.14 11.92 -0.98
N VAL A 18 -5.67 12.72 -1.89
CA VAL A 18 -5.36 14.14 -2.04
C VAL A 18 -6.57 14.96 -1.58
N ARG A 19 -6.32 15.99 -0.78
CA ARG A 19 -7.30 17.01 -0.39
C ARG A 19 -6.62 18.36 -0.46
N ASP A 20 -7.23 19.32 -1.13
CA ASP A 20 -6.69 20.69 -1.27
C ASP A 20 -5.22 20.71 -1.76
N GLU A 21 -4.92 19.94 -2.81
CA GLU A 21 -3.56 19.74 -3.37
C GLU A 21 -2.52 19.12 -2.41
N GLN A 22 -2.95 18.63 -1.24
CA GLN A 22 -2.09 17.97 -0.26
C GLN A 22 -2.37 16.47 -0.20
N VAL A 23 -1.29 15.66 -0.22
CA VAL A 23 -1.37 14.23 0.05
C VAL A 23 -1.58 14.02 1.55
N ILE A 24 -2.74 13.51 1.93
CA ILE A 24 -3.12 13.28 3.34
C ILE A 24 -3.08 11.82 3.76
N ALA A 25 -2.99 10.89 2.81
CA ALA A 25 -2.78 9.47 3.06
C ALA A 25 -2.16 8.77 1.86
N SER A 26 -1.48 7.64 2.09
CA SER A 26 -0.87 6.83 1.03
C SER A 26 -0.85 5.35 1.40
N VAL A 27 -0.75 4.48 0.38
CA VAL A 27 -0.36 3.08 0.54
C VAL A 27 0.39 2.61 -0.71
N GLN A 28 1.33 1.68 -0.54
CA GLN A 28 2.09 1.05 -1.60
C GLN A 28 1.87 -0.47 -1.61
N LEU A 29 1.92 -1.05 -2.81
CA LEU A 29 1.92 -2.49 -3.02
C LEU A 29 3.13 -2.91 -3.86
N ALA A 30 4.11 -3.54 -3.23
CA ALA A 30 5.29 -4.06 -3.93
C ALA A 30 5.00 -5.46 -4.46
N LEU A 31 4.96 -5.61 -5.78
CA LEU A 31 4.72 -6.88 -6.46
C LEU A 31 6.01 -7.71 -6.46
N CYS A 32 5.94 -8.93 -5.92
CA CYS A 32 7.10 -9.82 -5.97
C CYS A 32 7.37 -10.25 -7.42
N GLN A 33 8.61 -10.02 -7.88
CA GLN A 33 9.07 -10.36 -9.23
C GLN A 33 9.84 -11.69 -9.30
N LYS A 34 10.06 -12.35 -8.16
CA LYS A 34 10.72 -13.67 -8.15
C LYS A 34 9.80 -14.70 -8.78
N ALA A 35 10.33 -15.58 -9.63
CA ALA A 35 9.54 -16.61 -10.33
C ALA A 35 8.72 -17.48 -9.38
N ASN A 36 9.29 -17.87 -8.23
CA ASN A 36 8.61 -18.63 -7.18
C ASN A 36 7.79 -17.77 -6.19
N GLY A 37 7.64 -16.48 -6.48
CA GLY A 37 7.02 -15.51 -5.59
C GLY A 37 5.87 -14.72 -6.21
N LEU A 38 5.49 -15.01 -7.44
CA LEU A 38 4.45 -14.24 -8.14
C LEU A 38 3.09 -14.25 -7.43
N ASN A 39 2.81 -15.20 -6.54
CA ASN A 39 1.56 -15.20 -5.78
C ASN A 39 1.51 -14.15 -4.65
N ARG A 40 2.64 -13.54 -4.25
CA ARG A 40 2.67 -12.60 -3.11
C ARG A 40 3.00 -11.17 -3.50
N ALA A 41 2.53 -10.25 -2.67
CA ALA A 41 2.90 -8.84 -2.71
C ALA A 41 2.95 -8.26 -1.29
N GLU A 42 3.77 -7.23 -1.11
CA GLU A 42 4.01 -6.59 0.19
C GLU A 42 3.22 -5.29 0.29
N VAL A 43 2.45 -5.13 1.37
CA VAL A 43 1.83 -3.86 1.70
C VAL A 43 2.86 -3.01 2.40
N GLN A 44 3.15 -1.84 1.82
CA GLN A 44 4.16 -0.93 2.33
C GLN A 44 3.55 0.45 2.55
N LYS A 45 4.09 1.19 3.53
CA LYS A 45 3.83 2.63 3.71
C LYS A 45 2.34 3.02 3.72
N LEU A 46 1.51 2.22 4.40
CA LEU A 46 0.15 2.64 4.76
C LEU A 46 0.24 3.76 5.79
N LEU A 47 0.10 5.00 5.35
CA LEU A 47 0.30 6.18 6.16
C LEU A 47 -0.92 7.09 6.03
N VAL A 48 -1.37 7.63 7.17
CA VAL A 48 -2.42 8.65 7.23
C VAL A 48 -1.89 9.81 8.06
N HIS A 49 -1.95 11.01 7.49
CA HIS A 49 -1.56 12.24 8.16
C HIS A 49 -2.30 12.36 9.50
N SER A 50 -1.62 12.80 10.57
CA SER A 50 -2.14 12.74 11.94
C SER A 50 -3.49 13.43 12.11
N SER A 51 -3.69 14.59 11.48
CA SER A 51 -4.95 15.34 11.49
C SER A 51 -6.09 14.67 10.72
N ALA A 52 -5.81 13.69 9.86
CA ALA A 52 -6.78 13.00 9.02
C ALA A 52 -7.06 11.55 9.47
N ARG A 53 -6.43 11.09 10.57
CA ARG A 53 -6.63 9.75 11.14
C ARG A 53 -8.06 9.56 11.67
N ARG A 54 -8.49 8.30 11.82
CA ARG A 54 -9.83 7.90 12.33
C ARG A 54 -11.02 8.33 11.46
N HIS A 55 -10.77 8.69 10.20
CA HIS A 55 -11.80 9.03 9.20
C HIS A 55 -11.95 7.96 8.09
N GLY A 56 -11.50 6.72 8.33
CA GLY A 56 -11.64 5.62 7.37
C GLY A 56 -10.67 5.63 6.17
N LEU A 57 -9.77 6.62 6.06
CA LEU A 57 -8.83 6.73 4.93
C LEU A 57 -7.90 5.53 4.77
N GLY A 58 -7.41 4.95 5.88
CA GLY A 58 -6.58 3.74 5.83
C GLY A 58 -7.35 2.54 5.26
N GLN A 59 -8.61 2.36 5.68
CA GLN A 59 -9.47 1.30 5.15
C GLN A 59 -9.78 1.50 3.67
N GLN A 60 -10.07 2.74 3.25
CA GLN A 60 -10.30 3.09 1.85
C GLN A 60 -9.08 2.72 0.98
N LEU A 61 -7.87 3.04 1.44
CA LEU A 61 -6.63 2.71 0.76
C LEU A 61 -6.39 1.19 0.69
N MET A 62 -6.60 0.47 1.79
CA MET A 62 -6.47 -0.99 1.81
C MET A 62 -7.44 -1.69 0.86
N ASN A 63 -8.69 -1.22 0.80
CA ASN A 63 -9.67 -1.77 -0.14
C ASN A 63 -9.24 -1.60 -1.61
N ALA A 64 -8.70 -0.43 -1.96
CA ALA A 64 -8.18 -0.17 -3.30
C ALA A 64 -6.96 -1.06 -3.62
N LEU A 65 -6.04 -1.18 -2.66
CA LEU A 65 -4.86 -2.02 -2.77
C LEU A 65 -5.23 -3.50 -2.95
N GLU A 66 -6.16 -4.03 -2.17
CA GLU A 66 -6.58 -5.43 -2.26
C GLU A 66 -7.26 -5.75 -3.59
N LEU A 67 -8.07 -4.82 -4.11
CA LEU A 67 -8.65 -4.97 -5.45
C LEU A 67 -7.55 -5.07 -6.51
N ALA A 68 -6.55 -4.20 -6.45
CA ALA A 68 -5.42 -4.24 -7.37
C ALA A 68 -4.58 -5.51 -7.21
N ALA A 69 -4.35 -5.98 -5.98
CA ALA A 69 -3.68 -7.25 -5.72
C ALA A 69 -4.40 -8.42 -6.42
N ARG A 70 -5.73 -8.48 -6.33
CA ARG A 70 -6.55 -9.48 -7.04
C ARG A 70 -6.41 -9.36 -8.56
N GLN A 71 -6.45 -8.14 -9.12
CA GLN A 71 -6.26 -7.90 -10.55
C GLN A 71 -4.86 -8.34 -11.03
N HIS A 72 -3.84 -8.17 -10.20
CA HIS A 72 -2.47 -8.64 -10.45
C HIS A 72 -2.25 -10.10 -10.06
N LYS A 73 -3.29 -10.86 -9.72
CA LYS A 73 -3.23 -12.29 -9.35
C LYS A 73 -2.32 -12.57 -8.16
N ARG A 74 -2.32 -11.69 -7.16
CA ARG A 74 -1.59 -11.86 -5.90
C ARG A 74 -2.56 -12.44 -4.86
N GLY A 75 -2.37 -13.70 -4.50
CA GLY A 75 -3.18 -14.42 -3.51
C GLY A 75 -2.69 -14.29 -2.06
N LEU A 76 -1.49 -13.75 -1.84
CA LEU A 76 -0.96 -13.46 -0.51
C LEU A 76 -0.52 -12.00 -0.41
N LEU A 77 -1.09 -11.29 0.57
CA LEU A 77 -0.59 -10.00 1.01
C LEU A 77 0.10 -10.17 2.36
N TYR A 78 1.25 -9.53 2.53
CA TYR A 78 1.97 -9.52 3.79
C TYR A 78 2.50 -8.13 4.11
N LEU A 79 2.73 -7.88 5.39
CA LEU A 79 3.38 -6.68 5.91
C LEU A 79 4.03 -7.00 7.26
N ASP A 80 4.95 -6.14 7.65
CA ASP A 80 5.37 -5.97 9.03
C ASP A 80 4.89 -4.61 9.55
N THR A 81 4.51 -4.57 10.82
CA THR A 81 4.14 -3.33 11.51
C THR A 81 4.79 -3.32 12.88
N GLU A 82 5.05 -2.13 13.41
CA GLU A 82 5.52 -1.97 14.78
C GLU A 82 4.41 -2.39 15.76
N ALA A 83 4.75 -3.32 16.66
CA ALA A 83 3.86 -3.75 17.73
C ALA A 83 3.56 -2.60 18.70
N GLY A 84 2.30 -2.48 19.12
CA GLY A 84 1.76 -1.40 19.94
C GLY A 84 1.50 -0.10 19.17
N SER A 85 1.77 -0.04 17.86
CA SER A 85 1.51 1.16 17.07
C SER A 85 0.02 1.35 16.78
N GLY A 86 -0.38 2.59 16.51
CA GLY A 86 -1.76 2.88 16.09
C GLY A 86 -2.18 2.25 14.75
N ALA A 87 -1.25 1.61 14.03
CA ALA A 87 -1.51 0.84 12.82
C ALA A 87 -1.74 -0.65 13.09
N GLU A 88 -1.38 -1.16 14.27
CA GLU A 88 -1.66 -2.55 14.68
C GLU A 88 -3.13 -2.74 15.14
N ALA A 89 -3.76 -1.66 15.62
CA ALA A 89 -5.05 -1.68 16.31
C ALA A 89 -6.31 -1.55 15.42
#